data_AF-A0A1H2EZ44-F1
#
_entry.id   AF-A0A1H2EZ44-F1
#
_cell.length_a   1.000
_cell.length_b   1.000
_cell.length_c   1.000
_cell.angle_alpha   90.00
_cell.angle_beta   90.00
_cell.angle_gamma   90.00
#
_symmetry.space_group_name_H-M   'P 1'
#
loop_
_entity.id
_entity.type
_entity.pdbx_description
1 polymer ?
#
loop_
_entity_poly.entity_id
_entity_poly.type
_entity_poly.pdbx_seq_one_letter_code
_entity_poly.pdbx_strand_id
1 'polypeptide(L)'
;MSDFTFSDLGRVHWGSTLKLTAARGFFAGLVWAIILSFGQTAAPGGTVIAWPFIWAVAALPLALLLQFVGMIFGAIMPLLGLWFNFIGSLIICIGDPIVYLINRSFPSLLNIADLSFLNFRPMIFITYPD
;
A
#
# COMPACT_ATOMS: atom_id res chain seq x y z
N MET A 1 -16.69 -5.74 -11.23
CA MET A 1 -15.99 -4.63 -10.56
C MET A 1 -15.39 -3.79 -11.68
N SER A 2 -15.74 -2.52 -11.78
CA SER A 2 -15.38 -1.64 -12.89
C SER A 2 -13.87 -1.37 -12.93
N ASP A 3 -13.28 -1.44 -14.12
CA ASP A 3 -11.91 -1.00 -14.37
C ASP A 3 -11.78 0.47 -13.98
N PHE A 4 -10.86 0.77 -13.06
CA PHE A 4 -10.59 2.13 -12.63
C PHE A 4 -9.96 2.88 -13.80
N THR A 5 -10.65 3.88 -14.34
CA THR A 5 -10.20 4.63 -15.53
C THR A 5 -9.51 5.93 -15.12
N PHE A 6 -8.63 6.49 -15.95
CA PHE A 6 -7.96 7.78 -15.66
C PHE A 6 -8.96 8.92 -15.39
N SER A 7 -10.17 8.85 -15.97
CA SER A 7 -11.27 9.79 -15.70
C SER A 7 -11.75 9.76 -14.24
N ASP A 8 -11.53 8.66 -13.52
CA ASP A 8 -11.95 8.52 -12.12
C ASP A 8 -10.98 9.18 -11.13
N LEU A 9 -9.77 9.58 -11.57
CA LEU A 9 -8.76 10.25 -10.72
C LEU A 9 -9.24 11.59 -10.15
N GLY A 10 -10.18 12.26 -10.83
CA GLY A 10 -10.78 13.51 -10.36
C GLY A 10 -11.73 13.33 -9.17
N ARG A 11 -12.22 12.10 -8.95
CA ARG A 11 -13.12 11.74 -7.83
C ARG A 11 -12.37 11.15 -6.63
N VAL A 12 -11.04 11.04 -6.75
CA VAL A 12 -10.20 10.47 -5.69
C VAL A 12 -9.93 11.52 -4.63
N HIS A 13 -10.19 11.16 -3.38
CA HIS A 13 -9.72 11.91 -2.22
C HIS A 13 -8.24 11.61 -2.01
N TRP A 14 -7.40 12.37 -2.73
CA TRP A 14 -5.94 12.20 -2.70
C TRP A 14 -5.36 12.32 -1.30
N GLY A 15 -5.86 13.22 -0.47
CA GLY A 15 -5.40 13.36 0.92
C GLY A 15 -5.55 12.06 1.73
N SER A 16 -6.73 11.44 1.70
CA SER A 16 -6.99 10.18 2.41
C SER A 16 -6.23 9.01 1.77
N THR A 17 -6.16 8.98 0.44
CA THR A 17 -5.44 7.94 -0.32
C THR A 17 -3.94 7.94 -0.03
N LEU A 18 -3.31 9.13 0.00
CA LEU A 18 -1.90 9.30 0.34
C LEU A 18 -1.63 8.92 1.80
N LYS A 19 -2.50 9.36 2.74
CA LYS A 19 -2.40 8.98 4.16
C LYS A 19 -2.47 7.47 4.35
N LEU A 20 -3.44 6.81 3.72
CA LEU A 20 -3.59 5.36 3.78
C LEU A 20 -2.37 4.64 3.20
N THR A 21 -1.90 5.06 2.02
CA THR A 21 -0.75 4.41 1.37
C THR A 21 0.52 4.60 2.19
N ALA A 22 0.74 5.78 2.77
CA ALA A 22 1.86 6.03 3.67
C ALA A 22 1.74 5.21 4.97
N ALA A 23 0.54 5.08 5.55
CA ALA A 23 0.31 4.24 6.73
C ALA A 23 0.60 2.77 6.43
N ARG A 24 0.08 2.24 5.31
CA ARG A 24 0.36 0.87 4.85
C ARG A 24 1.86 0.66 4.63
N GLY A 25 2.52 1.60 3.97
CA GLY A 25 3.97 1.59 3.77
C GLY A 25 4.74 1.58 5.10
N PHE A 26 4.36 2.44 6.05
CA PHE A 26 4.99 2.48 7.37
C PHE A 26 4.90 1.15 8.11
N PHE A 27 3.69 0.59 8.21
CA PHE A 27 3.50 -0.68 8.92
C PHE A 27 4.07 -1.88 8.18
N ALA A 28 4.04 -1.88 6.84
CA ALA A 28 4.74 -2.88 6.05
C ALA A 28 6.26 -2.81 6.32
N GLY A 29 6.83 -1.61 6.31
CA GLY A 29 8.22 -1.37 6.68
C GLY A 29 8.53 -1.83 8.10
N LEU A 30 7.65 -1.58 9.06
CA LEU A 30 7.82 -2.08 10.44
C LEU A 30 7.88 -3.62 10.49
N VAL A 31 6.97 -4.31 9.81
CA VAL A 31 6.99 -5.77 9.77
C VAL A 31 8.25 -6.29 9.07
N TRP A 32 8.65 -5.69 7.95
CA TRP A 32 9.90 -6.06 7.27
C TRP A 32 11.14 -5.79 8.12
N ALA A 33 11.17 -4.69 8.88
CA ALA A 33 12.25 -4.37 9.79
C ALA A 33 12.41 -5.45 10.87
N ILE A 34 11.29 -5.90 11.43
CA ILE A 34 11.26 -7.00 12.41
C ILE A 34 11.78 -8.29 11.77
N ILE A 35 11.27 -8.68 10.60
CA ILE A 35 11.71 -9.90 9.88
C ILE A 35 13.23 -9.86 9.62
N LEU A 36 13.75 -8.74 9.12
CA LEU A 36 15.17 -8.56 8.83
C LEU A 36 16.04 -8.57 10.09
N SER A 37 15.50 -8.12 11.23
CA SER A 37 16.22 -8.13 12.51
C SER A 37 16.42 -9.55 13.07
N PHE A 38 15.56 -10.50 12.69
CA PHE A 38 15.72 -11.92 13.03
C PHE A 38 16.50 -12.72 11.95
N GLY A 39 16.85 -12.10 10.83
CA GLY A 39 17.64 -12.71 9.77
C GLY A 39 19.12 -12.86 10.12
N GLN A 40 19.82 -13.79 9.45
CA GLN A 40 21.24 -14.06 9.68
C GLN A 40 22.16 -12.87 9.35
N THR A 41 21.68 -11.90 8.57
CA THR A 41 22.37 -10.65 8.26
C THR A 41 21.76 -9.52 9.09
N ALA A 42 22.19 -9.40 10.34
CA ALA A 42 21.76 -8.29 11.21
C ALA A 42 22.14 -6.95 10.55
N ALA A 43 21.13 -6.24 10.05
CA ALA A 43 21.32 -4.88 9.55
C ALA A 43 21.72 -3.95 10.71
N PRO A 44 22.50 -2.88 10.46
CA PRO A 44 22.80 -1.88 11.49
C PRO A 44 21.50 -1.37 12.13
N GLY A 45 21.47 -1.29 13.47
CA GLY A 45 20.22 -0.96 14.19
C GLY A 45 19.58 0.37 13.76
N GLY A 46 20.39 1.35 13.34
CA GLY A 46 19.88 2.61 12.77
C GLY A 46 19.10 2.42 11.46
N THR A 47 19.49 1.45 10.64
CA THR A 47 18.78 1.10 9.40
C THR A 47 17.43 0.47 9.69
N VAL A 48 17.35 -0.41 10.70
CA VAL A 48 16.11 -1.06 11.14
C VAL A 48 15.09 -0.04 11.65
N ILE A 49 15.54 0.95 12.43
CA ILE A 49 14.66 2.00 12.98
C ILE A 49 14.18 2.98 11.89
N ALA A 50 15.04 3.30 10.92
CA ALA A 50 14.66 4.17 9.80
C ALA A 50 13.77 3.47 8.77
N TRP A 51 13.78 2.13 8.73
CA TRP A 51 13.12 1.32 7.71
C TRP A 51 11.62 1.61 7.55
N PRO A 52 10.80 1.72 8.63
CA PRO A 52 9.38 2.06 8.50
C PRO A 52 9.15 3.42 7.85
N PHE A 53 9.98 4.41 8.16
CA PHE A 53 9.88 5.76 7.59
C PHE A 53 10.29 5.78 6.12
N ILE A 54 11.36 5.07 5.77
CA ILE A 54 11.79 4.90 4.37
C ILE A 54 10.65 4.27 3.56
N TRP A 55 10.04 3.20 4.07
CA TRP A 55 8.91 2.55 3.40
C TRP A 55 7.66 3.42 3.35
N ALA A 56 7.36 4.23 4.35
CA ALA A 56 6.23 5.16 4.31
C ALA A 56 6.34 6.15 3.15
N VAL A 57 7.56 6.65 2.89
CA VAL A 57 7.84 7.58 1.77
C VAL A 57 7.94 6.83 0.45
N ALA A 58 8.66 5.70 0.41
CA ALA A 58 8.91 4.93 -0.81
C ALA A 58 7.67 4.17 -1.31
N ALA A 59 6.74 3.80 -0.43
CA ALA A 59 5.50 3.11 -0.82
C ALA A 59 4.63 3.95 -1.75
N LEU A 60 4.67 5.29 -1.64
CA LEU A 60 3.90 6.18 -2.50
C LEU A 60 4.31 6.12 -3.98
N PRO A 61 5.57 6.45 -4.36
CA PRO A 61 6.01 6.34 -5.75
C PRO A 61 5.99 4.88 -6.23
N LEU A 62 6.28 3.92 -5.35
CA LEU A 62 6.23 2.50 -5.70
C LEU A 62 4.81 2.04 -6.04
N ALA A 63 3.81 2.38 -5.23
CA ALA A 63 2.42 2.01 -5.48
C ALA A 63 1.87 2.65 -6.77
N LEU A 64 2.22 3.92 -7.03
CA LEU A 64 1.88 4.59 -8.28
C LEU A 64 2.54 3.94 -9.49
N LEU A 65 3.84 3.64 -9.40
CA LEU A 65 4.58 2.96 -10.46
C LEU A 65 3.98 1.58 -10.75
N LEU A 66 3.71 0.78 -9.71
CA LEU A 66 3.12 -0.55 -9.86
C LEU A 66 1.72 -0.49 -10.48
N GLN A 67 0.89 0.47 -10.07
CA GLN A 67 -0.43 0.69 -10.65
C GLN A 67 -0.33 1.06 -12.14
N PHE A 68 0.60 1.95 -12.50
CA PHE A 68 0.82 2.39 -13.87
C PHE A 68 1.37 1.26 -14.76
N VAL A 69 2.38 0.54 -14.27
CA VAL A 69 2.95 -0.66 -14.92
C VAL A 69 1.85 -1.72 -15.08
N GLY A 70 1.08 -2.01 -14.03
CA GLY A 70 -0.04 -2.94 -14.06
C GLY A 70 -1.09 -2.58 -15.11
N MET A 71 -1.36 -1.29 -15.30
CA MET A 71 -2.29 -0.80 -16.32
C MET A 71 -1.74 -0.94 -17.76
N ILE A 72 -0.51 -0.49 -18.01
CA ILE A 72 0.12 -0.59 -19.34
C ILE A 72 0.28 -2.05 -19.75
N PHE A 73 0.91 -2.85 -18.89
CA PHE A 73 1.14 -4.25 -19.20
C PHE A 73 -0.17 -5.04 -19.16
N GLY A 74 -1.14 -4.67 -18.32
CA GLY A 74 -2.47 -5.28 -18.34
C GLY A 74 -3.22 -5.08 -19.66
N ALA A 75 -3.01 -3.94 -20.33
CA ALA A 75 -3.59 -3.67 -21.65
C ALA A 75 -2.97 -4.53 -22.77
N ILE A 76 -1.70 -4.93 -22.64
CA ILE A 76 -0.96 -5.72 -23.65
C ILE A 76 -1.01 -7.22 -23.34
N MET A 77 -0.80 -7.58 -22.08
CA MET A 77 -0.77 -8.92 -21.52
C MET A 77 -1.44 -8.92 -20.13
N PRO A 78 -2.74 -9.23 -20.05
CA PRO A 78 -3.52 -9.16 -18.81
C PRO A 78 -2.91 -9.94 -17.63
N LEU A 79 -2.33 -11.12 -17.91
CA LEU A 79 -1.64 -11.93 -16.90
C LEU A 79 -0.44 -11.18 -16.30
N LEU A 80 0.38 -10.53 -17.13
CA LEU A 80 1.58 -9.84 -16.68
C LEU A 80 1.23 -8.63 -15.80
N GLY A 81 0.19 -7.87 -16.17
CA GLY A 81 -0.35 -6.79 -15.35
C GLY A 81 -0.85 -7.27 -13.98
N LEU A 82 -1.51 -8.43 -13.96
CA LEU A 82 -1.96 -9.07 -12.71
C LEU A 82 -0.78 -9.52 -11.84
N TRP A 83 0.29 -10.06 -12.44
CA TRP A 83 1.51 -10.44 -11.74
C TRP A 83 2.18 -9.25 -11.03
N PHE A 84 2.36 -8.11 -11.72
CA PHE A 84 2.96 -6.93 -11.11
C PHE A 84 2.11 -6.35 -9.97
N ASN A 85 0.79 -6.27 -10.17
CA ASN A 85 -0.13 -5.83 -9.14
C ASN A 85 -0.11 -6.76 -7.92
N PHE A 86 -0.06 -8.08 -8.15
CA PHE A 86 -0.02 -9.08 -7.09
C PHE A 86 1.28 -9.01 -6.28
N ILE A 87 2.44 -9.04 -6.93
CA ILE A 87 3.75 -8.97 -6.25
C ILE A 87 3.89 -7.64 -5.49
N GLY A 88 3.54 -6.54 -6.15
CA GLY A 88 3.55 -5.22 -5.54
C GLY A 88 2.64 -5.13 -4.32
N SER A 89 1.47 -5.77 -4.39
CA SER A 89 0.55 -5.83 -3.27
C SER A 89 1.05 -6.70 -2.12
N LEU A 90 1.74 -7.81 -2.38
CA LEU A 90 2.29 -8.69 -1.34
C LEU A 90 3.29 -7.98 -0.43
N ILE A 91 4.11 -7.10 -1.00
CA ILE A 91 5.13 -6.34 -0.28
C ILE A 91 4.49 -5.37 0.72
N ILE A 92 3.35 -4.76 0.34
CA ILE A 92 2.67 -3.71 1.11
C ILE A 92 1.59 -4.30 2.02
N CYS A 93 0.90 -5.35 1.60
CA CYS A 93 -0.27 -5.89 2.30
C CYS A 93 0.08 -6.52 3.65
N ILE A 94 1.35 -6.84 3.88
CA ILE A 94 1.82 -7.36 5.17
C ILE A 94 1.59 -6.36 6.32
N GLY A 95 1.51 -5.06 6.02
CA GLY A 95 1.16 -4.01 6.97
C GLY A 95 -0.35 -3.82 7.18
N ASP A 96 -1.19 -4.39 6.32
CA ASP A 96 -2.65 -4.18 6.32
C ASP A 96 -3.34 -4.63 7.61
N PRO A 97 -2.99 -5.77 8.23
CA PRO A 97 -3.58 -6.16 9.50
C PRO A 97 -3.43 -5.09 10.60
N ILE A 98 -2.28 -4.41 10.64
CA ILE A 98 -2.00 -3.37 11.63
C ILE A 98 -2.82 -2.12 11.30
N VAL A 99 -2.83 -1.71 10.04
CA VAL A 99 -3.65 -0.57 9.57
C VAL A 99 -5.14 -0.82 9.83
N TYR A 100 -5.60 -2.05 9.61
CA TYR A 100 -6.98 -2.48 9.88
C TYR A 100 -7.33 -2.35 11.36
N LEU A 101 -6.46 -2.84 12.25
CA LEU A 101 -6.67 -2.72 13.70
C LEU A 101 -6.68 -1.26 14.16
N ILE A 102 -5.83 -0.41 13.57
CA ILE A 102 -5.78 1.03 13.87
C ILE A 102 -7.04 1.73 13.38
N ASN A 103 -7.47 1.50 12.14
CA ASN A 103 -8.69 2.09 11.60
C ASN A 103 -9.92 1.64 12.39
N ARG A 104 -9.96 0.39 12.88
CA ARG A 104 -11.04 -0.13 13.71
C ARG A 104 -11.05 0.48 15.12
N SER A 105 -9.89 0.71 15.71
CA SER A 105 -9.76 1.28 17.07
C SER A 105 -9.91 2.80 17.09
N PHE A 106 -9.42 3.46 16.04
CA PHE A 106 -9.35 4.92 15.90
C PHE A 106 -9.83 5.34 14.50
N PRO A 107 -11.14 5.22 14.22
CA PRO A 107 -11.68 5.52 12.89
C PRO A 107 -11.46 6.98 12.48
N SER A 108 -11.29 7.91 13.43
CA SER A 108 -11.00 9.32 13.14
C SER A 108 -9.63 9.58 12.50
N LEU A 109 -8.67 8.66 12.61
CA LEU A 109 -7.31 8.86 12.07
C LEU A 109 -7.22 8.61 10.56
N LEU A 110 -7.90 7.57 10.08
CA LEU A 110 -7.83 7.14 8.67
C LEU A 110 -9.17 7.32 7.95
N ASN A 111 -10.29 7.20 8.67
CA ASN A 111 -11.67 7.39 8.20
C ASN A 111 -12.01 6.61 6.91
N ILE A 112 -11.67 5.32 6.89
CA ILE A 112 -11.87 4.46 5.72
C ILE A 112 -12.99 3.48 6.03
N ALA A 113 -14.10 3.58 5.29
CA ALA A 113 -15.29 2.76 5.51
C ALA A 113 -15.04 1.27 5.19
N ASP A 114 -14.40 0.97 4.06
CA ASP A 114 -14.27 -0.40 3.53
C ASP A 114 -12.83 -0.92 3.55
N LEU A 115 -12.16 -0.80 4.70
CA LEU A 115 -10.83 -1.37 4.87
C LEU A 115 -10.94 -2.85 5.25
N SER A 116 -10.45 -3.75 4.39
CA SER A 116 -10.33 -5.19 4.71
C SER A 116 -9.01 -5.51 5.44
N PHE A 117 -8.96 -6.68 6.08
CA PHE A 117 -7.79 -7.16 6.82
C PHE A 117 -6.55 -7.38 5.93
N LEU A 118 -6.75 -7.78 4.67
CA LEU A 118 -5.71 -7.90 3.64
C LEU A 118 -6.23 -7.30 2.33
N ASN A 119 -5.49 -6.34 1.79
CA ASN A 119 -5.78 -5.72 0.50
C ASN A 119 -4.66 -5.98 -0.50
N PHE A 120 -4.93 -6.85 -1.48
CA PHE A 120 -4.03 -7.15 -2.60
C PHE A 120 -4.04 -6.06 -3.67
N ARG A 121 -4.08 -4.80 -3.24
CA ARG A 121 -3.97 -3.62 -4.11
C ARG A 121 -2.75 -2.81 -3.67
N PRO A 122 -1.82 -2.47 -4.58
CA PRO A 122 -0.67 -1.62 -4.25
C PRO A 122 -1.12 -0.27 -3.70
N MET A 123 -2.13 0.34 -4.32
CA MET A 123 -2.75 1.59 -3.90
C MET A 123 -4.26 1.40 -3.77
N ILE A 124 -4.86 1.95 -2.71
CA ILE A 124 -6.30 1.93 -2.49
C ILE A 124 -6.81 3.35 -2.70
N PHE A 125 -7.46 3.58 -3.84
CA PHE A 125 -8.09 4.86 -4.14
C PHE A 125 -9.37 5.01 -3.34
N ILE A 126 -9.44 6.06 -2.52
CA ILE A 126 -10.64 6.40 -1.76
C ILE A 126 -11.48 7.34 -2.61
N THR A 127 -12.62 6.85 -3.06
CA THR A 127 -13.67 7.63 -3.73
C THR A 127 -14.88 7.55 -2.81
N TYR A 128 -15.13 8.56 -1.97
CA TYR A 128 -16.40 8.59 -1.25
C TYR A 128 -17.50 8.80 -2.29
N PRO A 129 -18.61 8.04 -2.25
CA PRO A 129 -19.85 8.57 -2.80
C PRO A 129 -20.26 9.75 -1.92
N ASP A 130 -20.87 10.78 -2.51
CA ASP A 130 -21.63 11.77 -1.73
C ASP A 130 -22.64 11.07 -0.79
#